data_AF-A0A1I3XDQ0-F1
#
_entry.id   AF-A0A1I3XDQ0-F1
#
_cell.length_a   1.000
_cell.length_b   1.000
_cell.length_c   1.000
_cell.angle_alpha   90.00
_cell.angle_beta   90.00
_cell.angle_gamma   90.00
#
_symmetry.space_group_name_H-M   'P 1'
#
loop_
_entity.id
_entity.type
_entity.pdbx_description
1 polymer ?
#
loop_
_entity_poly.entity_id
_entity_poly.type
_entity_poly.pdbx_seq_one_letter_code
_entity_poly.pdbx_strand_id
1 'polypeptide(L)'
;MDIKIKRIIITGLVGLLVLLAYRLIAFEYMSYSIQNMSKQMLENAQQAQNKIVEQQLQLQRQKKQEAAAKAIAEQRAQERAFKIQQEKARYEQAFEDWYKQPEGCDNWRSQSHMVECVNHKMRAKNEFKAIYNKPKK
;
A
#
# COMPACT_ATOMS: atom_id res chain seq x y z
N MET A 1 86.62 -16.52 -17.26
CA MET A 1 85.20 -16.31 -17.63
C MET A 1 85.15 -15.74 -19.02
N ASP A 2 84.59 -16.51 -19.97
CA ASP A 2 84.67 -16.25 -21.40
C ASP A 2 84.01 -14.93 -21.82
N ILE A 3 84.60 -14.18 -22.75
CA ILE A 3 84.09 -12.87 -23.21
C ILE A 3 82.66 -13.02 -23.78
N LYS A 4 82.37 -14.17 -24.38
CA LYS A 4 81.04 -14.50 -24.92
C LYS A 4 79.99 -14.61 -23.81
N ILE A 5 80.34 -15.21 -22.66
CA ILE A 5 79.44 -15.37 -21.52
C ILE A 5 79.12 -14.00 -20.89
N LYS A 6 80.13 -13.13 -20.75
CA LYS A 6 79.91 -11.76 -20.24
C LYS A 6 78.96 -10.96 -21.11
N ARG A 7 79.07 -11.07 -22.45
CA ARG A 7 78.17 -10.38 -23.38
C ARG A 7 76.72 -10.83 -23.25
N ILE A 8 76.47 -12.15 -23.14
CA ILE A 8 75.11 -12.72 -22.98
C ILE A 8 74.46 -12.24 -21.67
N ILE A 9 75.22 -12.20 -20.58
CA ILE A 9 74.72 -11.72 -19.28
C ILE A 9 74.35 -10.23 -19.36
N ILE A 10 75.20 -9.41 -20.01
CA ILE A 10 74.94 -7.96 -20.15
C ILE A 10 73.70 -7.70 -21.01
N THR A 11 73.53 -8.36 -22.16
CA THR A 11 72.31 -8.20 -22.98
C THR A 11 71.05 -8.67 -22.25
N GLY A 12 71.13 -9.75 -21.47
CA GLY A 12 70.02 -10.20 -20.63
C GLY A 12 69.62 -9.16 -19.59
N LEU A 13 70.60 -8.55 -18.91
CA LEU A 13 70.35 -7.50 -17.91
C LEU A 13 69.77 -6.22 -18.52
N VAL A 14 70.27 -5.79 -19.68
CA VAL A 14 69.72 -4.63 -20.40
C VAL A 14 68.28 -4.89 -20.84
N GLY A 15 68.00 -6.09 -21.37
CA GLY A 15 66.63 -6.48 -21.74
C GLY A 15 65.67 -6.49 -20.54
N LEU A 16 66.12 -6.99 -19.40
CA LEU A 16 65.36 -6.96 -18.15
C LEU A 16 65.06 -5.52 -17.68
N LEU A 17 66.06 -4.63 -17.74
CA LEU A 17 65.89 -3.22 -17.35
C LEU A 17 64.88 -2.49 -18.25
N VAL A 18 64.90 -2.72 -19.56
CA VAL A 18 63.93 -2.13 -20.49
C VAL A 18 62.51 -2.62 -20.19
N LEU A 19 62.34 -3.91 -19.90
CA LEU A 19 61.05 -4.49 -19.52
C LEU A 19 60.50 -3.90 -18.22
N LEU A 20 61.36 -3.71 -17.21
CA LEU A 20 60.98 -3.10 -15.93
C LEU A 20 60.62 -1.62 -16.11
N ALA A 21 61.40 -0.86 -16.89
CA ALA A 21 61.09 0.54 -17.18
C ALA A 21 59.75 0.70 -17.91
N TYR A 22 59.48 -0.16 -18.91
CA TYR A 22 58.19 -0.18 -19.61
C TYR A 22 57.02 -0.47 -18.66
N ARG A 23 57.19 -1.46 -17.75
CA ARG A 23 56.17 -1.80 -16.76
C ARG A 23 55.86 -0.66 -15.79
N LEU A 24 56.89 0.08 -15.34
CA LEU A 24 56.69 1.22 -14.43
C LEU A 24 55.93 2.35 -15.10
N ILE A 25 56.29 2.70 -16.35
CA ILE A 25 55.58 3.71 -17.12
C ILE A 25 54.11 3.29 -17.32
N ALA A 26 53.87 2.04 -17.72
CA ALA A 26 52.52 1.52 -17.90
C ALA A 26 51.68 1.57 -16.60
N PHE A 27 52.30 1.35 -15.44
CA PHE A 27 51.62 1.39 -14.14
C PHE A 27 51.18 2.80 -13.76
N GLU A 28 52.03 3.82 -13.98
CA GLU A 28 51.70 5.24 -13.76
C GLU A 28 50.53 5.71 -14.64
N TYR A 29 50.49 5.30 -15.92
CA TYR A 29 49.36 5.62 -16.79
C TYR A 29 48.06 4.96 -16.34
N MET A 30 48.14 3.73 -15.82
CA MET A 30 46.97 3.00 -15.34
C MET A 30 46.44 3.55 -14.00
N SER A 31 47.32 4.01 -13.10
CA SER A 31 46.91 4.59 -11.83
C SER A 31 46.13 5.92 -12.03
N TYR A 32 46.53 6.74 -13.00
CA TYR A 32 45.84 7.99 -13.34
C TYR A 32 44.44 7.77 -13.91
N SER A 33 44.25 6.77 -14.78
CA SER A 33 42.93 6.48 -15.37
C SER A 33 41.96 5.90 -14.34
N ILE A 34 42.45 5.09 -13.40
CA ILE A 34 41.65 4.51 -12.31
C ILE A 34 41.08 5.60 -11.39
N GLN A 35 41.85 6.66 -11.07
CA GLN A 35 41.38 7.73 -10.19
C GLN A 35 40.23 8.55 -10.81
N ASN A 36 40.26 8.77 -12.12
CA ASN A 36 39.19 9.51 -12.78
C ASN A 36 37.91 8.67 -12.90
N MET A 37 38.07 7.38 -13.16
CA MET A 37 36.96 6.43 -13.25
C MET A 37 36.31 6.18 -11.87
N SER A 38 37.10 6.13 -10.80
CA SER A 38 36.58 5.91 -9.44
C SER A 38 35.70 7.08 -8.96
N LYS A 39 36.06 8.33 -9.28
CA LYS A 39 35.25 9.51 -8.97
C LYS A 39 33.88 9.46 -9.66
N GLN A 40 33.87 9.18 -10.97
CA GLN A 40 32.62 9.05 -11.71
C GLN A 40 31.76 7.90 -11.21
N MET A 41 32.38 6.77 -10.83
CA MET A 41 31.66 5.63 -10.28
C MET A 41 31.04 5.96 -8.91
N LEU A 42 31.75 6.71 -8.05
CA LEU A 42 31.26 7.14 -6.75
C LEU A 42 30.09 8.14 -6.89
N GLU A 43 30.21 9.11 -7.78
CA GLU A 43 29.13 10.09 -8.04
C GLU A 43 27.88 9.41 -8.59
N ASN A 44 28.02 8.49 -9.55
CA ASN A 44 26.91 7.73 -10.10
C ASN A 44 26.26 6.81 -9.05
N ALA A 45 27.08 6.13 -8.23
CA ALA A 45 26.59 5.30 -7.13
C ALA A 45 25.82 6.13 -6.09
N GLN A 46 26.32 7.32 -5.75
CA GLN A 46 25.67 8.21 -4.80
C GLN A 46 24.36 8.78 -5.36
N GLN A 47 24.32 9.15 -6.64
CA GLN A 47 23.08 9.56 -7.31
C GLN A 47 22.05 8.43 -7.36
N ALA A 48 22.49 7.20 -7.63
CA ALA A 48 21.61 6.03 -7.62
C ALA A 48 21.05 5.77 -6.22
N GLN A 49 21.88 5.88 -5.18
CA GLN A 49 21.45 5.71 -3.79
C GLN A 49 20.45 6.79 -3.38
N ASN A 50 20.69 8.06 -3.72
CA ASN A 50 19.78 9.15 -3.43
C ASN A 50 18.41 8.95 -4.09
N LYS A 51 18.37 8.49 -5.35
CA LYS A 51 17.13 8.16 -6.06
C LYS A 51 16.35 7.04 -5.37
N ILE A 52 17.03 6.00 -4.89
CA ILE A 52 16.39 4.90 -4.17
C ILE A 52 15.78 5.40 -2.85
N VAL A 53 16.52 6.21 -2.09
CA VAL A 53 16.04 6.80 -0.83
C VAL A 53 14.83 7.70 -1.09
N GLU A 54 14.89 8.53 -2.13
CA GLU A 54 13.77 9.40 -2.50
C GLU A 54 12.53 8.59 -2.91
N GLN A 55 12.70 7.55 -3.74
CA GLN A 55 11.61 6.65 -4.13
C GLN A 55 11.00 5.93 -2.91
N GLN A 56 11.82 5.46 -1.97
CA GLN A 56 11.34 4.83 -0.74
C GLN A 56 10.56 5.83 0.12
N LEU A 57 11.03 7.07 0.24
CA LEU A 57 10.33 8.11 0.99
C LEU A 57 8.99 8.47 0.34
N GLN A 58 8.95 8.58 -0.99
CA GLN A 58 7.71 8.83 -1.73
C GLN A 58 6.72 7.67 -1.56
N LEU A 59 7.17 6.42 -1.70
CA LEU A 59 6.34 5.24 -1.49
C LEU A 59 5.80 5.17 -0.06
N GLN A 60 6.63 5.51 0.93
CA GLN A 60 6.21 5.54 2.34
C GLN A 60 5.16 6.63 2.58
N ARG A 61 5.33 7.82 1.97
CA ARG A 61 4.33 8.89 2.03
C ARG A 61 3.01 8.47 1.39
N GLN A 62 3.06 7.85 0.21
CA GLN A 62 1.86 7.34 -0.46
C GLN A 62 1.14 6.30 0.38
N LYS A 63 1.86 5.31 0.94
CA LYS A 63 1.27 4.31 1.84
C LYS A 63 0.61 4.93 3.07
N LYS A 64 1.24 5.94 3.69
CA LYS A 64 0.66 6.66 4.83
C LYS A 64 -0.62 7.41 4.45
N GLN A 65 -0.61 8.09 3.30
CA GLN A 65 -1.79 8.81 2.80
C GLN A 65 -2.93 7.85 2.46
N GLU A 66 -2.63 6.73 1.81
CA GLU A 66 -3.62 5.71 1.48
C GLU A 66 -4.22 5.07 2.74
N ALA A 67 -3.39 4.74 3.73
CA ALA A 67 -3.86 4.20 5.00
C ALA A 67 -4.75 5.20 5.74
N ALA A 68 -4.38 6.49 5.77
CA ALA A 68 -5.21 7.54 6.36
C ALA A 68 -6.55 7.71 5.63
N ALA A 69 -6.53 7.68 4.28
CA ALA A 69 -7.74 7.76 3.47
C ALA A 69 -8.68 6.56 3.71
N LYS A 70 -8.13 5.35 3.81
CA LYS A 70 -8.91 4.13 4.13
C LYS A 70 -9.53 4.23 5.52
N ALA A 71 -8.78 4.64 6.54
CA ALA A 71 -9.30 4.80 7.89
C ALA A 71 -10.48 5.81 7.94
N ILE A 72 -10.37 6.94 7.24
CA ILE A 72 -11.45 7.93 7.15
C ILE A 72 -12.68 7.34 6.43
N ALA A 73 -12.47 6.60 5.33
CA ALA A 73 -13.55 5.97 4.59
C ALA A 73 -14.29 4.92 5.43
N GLU A 74 -13.55 4.10 6.18
CA GLU A 74 -14.08 3.11 7.11
C GLU A 74 -14.88 3.78 8.23
N GLN A 75 -14.34 4.82 8.86
CA GLN A 75 -15.04 5.57 9.90
C GLN A 75 -16.36 6.16 9.38
N ARG A 76 -16.35 6.75 8.18
CA ARG A 76 -17.59 7.26 7.54
C ARG A 76 -18.56 6.14 7.18
N ALA A 77 -18.07 4.97 6.80
CA ALA A 77 -18.93 3.81 6.53
C ALA A 77 -19.59 3.32 7.81
N GLN A 78 -18.84 3.21 8.91
CA GLN A 78 -19.36 2.84 10.23
C GLN A 78 -20.36 3.87 10.75
N GLU A 79 -20.07 5.16 10.63
CA GLU A 79 -20.99 6.22 11.07
C GLU A 79 -22.31 6.18 10.27
N ARG A 80 -22.24 5.97 8.94
CA ARG A 80 -23.43 5.79 8.10
C ARG A 80 -24.21 4.54 8.49
N ALA A 81 -23.53 3.42 8.72
CA ALA A 81 -24.17 2.19 9.15
C ALA A 81 -24.87 2.37 10.51
N PHE A 82 -24.22 3.06 11.45
CA PHE A 82 -24.79 3.39 12.76
C PHE A 82 -26.02 4.28 12.64
N LYS A 83 -25.97 5.34 11.82
CA LYS A 83 -27.12 6.22 11.56
C LYS A 83 -28.30 5.45 10.95
N ILE A 84 -28.05 4.59 9.96
CA ILE A 84 -29.07 3.75 9.34
C ILE A 84 -29.68 2.79 10.38
N GLN A 85 -28.86 2.16 11.23
CA GLN A 85 -29.35 1.29 12.29
C GLN A 85 -30.19 2.07 13.31
N GLN A 86 -29.76 3.27 13.69
CA GLN A 86 -30.50 4.12 14.62
C GLN A 86 -31.83 4.59 14.03
N GLU A 87 -31.88 4.97 12.75
CA GLU A 87 -33.11 5.30 12.04
C GLU A 87 -34.04 4.10 11.93
N LYS A 88 -33.51 2.91 11.62
CA LYS A 88 -34.29 1.67 11.57
C LYS A 88 -34.87 1.32 12.94
N ALA A 89 -34.09 1.46 14.01
CA ALA A 89 -34.56 1.23 15.37
C ALA A 89 -35.66 2.22 15.77
N ARG A 90 -35.49 3.51 15.45
CA ARG A 90 -36.52 4.54 15.68
C ARG A 90 -37.80 4.25 14.89
N TYR A 91 -37.67 3.84 13.63
CA TYR A 91 -38.81 3.44 12.81
C TYR A 91 -39.55 2.23 13.40
N GLU A 92 -38.81 1.20 13.84
CA GLU A 92 -39.43 0.00 14.42
C GLU A 92 -40.12 0.31 15.75
N GLN A 93 -39.50 1.10 16.62
CA GLN A 93 -40.14 1.55 17.86
C GLN A 93 -41.43 2.33 17.58
N ALA A 94 -41.37 3.31 16.67
CA ALA A 94 -42.55 4.10 16.33
C ALA A 94 -43.65 3.25 15.66
N PHE A 95 -43.27 2.22 14.91
CA PHE A 95 -44.23 1.27 14.35
C PHE A 95 -44.89 0.41 15.44
N GLU A 96 -44.12 -0.13 16.39
CA GLU A 96 -44.67 -0.95 17.49
C GLU A 96 -45.56 -0.10 18.42
N ASP A 97 -45.25 1.18 18.63
CA ASP A 97 -46.11 2.10 19.39
C ASP A 97 -47.43 2.42 18.66
N TRP A 98 -47.40 2.47 17.32
CA TRP A 98 -48.57 2.77 16.49
C TRP A 98 -49.43 1.53 16.21
N TYR A 99 -48.79 0.38 16.03
CA TYR A 99 -49.43 -0.86 15.59
C TYR A 99 -50.20 -1.51 16.73
N LYS A 100 -51.47 -1.84 16.46
CA LYS A 100 -52.30 -2.62 17.37
C LYS A 100 -52.50 -4.01 16.80
N GLN A 101 -52.06 -5.01 17.55
CA GLN A 101 -52.23 -6.40 17.15
C GLN A 101 -53.72 -6.80 17.24
N PRO A 102 -54.29 -7.42 16.19
CA PRO A 102 -55.66 -7.92 16.26
C PRO A 102 -55.76 -9.11 17.23
N GLU A 103 -56.94 -9.26 17.84
CA GLU A 103 -57.21 -10.34 18.80
C GLU A 103 -56.98 -11.72 18.18
N GLY A 104 -56.39 -12.64 18.96
CA GLY A 104 -56.11 -14.01 18.53
C GLY A 104 -54.80 -14.19 17.76
N CYS A 105 -54.13 -13.12 17.32
CA CYS A 105 -52.80 -13.22 16.70
C CYS A 105 -51.66 -13.43 17.70
N ASP A 106 -51.94 -13.44 19.00
CA ASP A 106 -51.04 -13.75 20.11
C ASP A 106 -50.77 -15.26 20.22
N ASN A 107 -51.71 -16.10 19.78
CA ASN A 107 -51.54 -17.56 19.71
C ASN A 107 -52.07 -18.12 18.39
N TRP A 108 -51.18 -18.66 17.56
CA TRP A 108 -51.54 -19.16 16.24
C TRP A 108 -52.34 -20.47 16.34
N ARG A 109 -53.58 -20.39 15.91
CA ARG A 109 -54.52 -21.53 15.89
C ARG A 109 -54.27 -22.50 14.74
N SER A 110 -53.63 -22.04 13.66
CA SER A 110 -53.31 -22.83 12.47
C SER A 110 -52.24 -22.11 11.64
N GLN A 111 -51.65 -22.81 10.67
CA GLN A 111 -50.73 -22.18 9.72
C GLN A 111 -51.42 -21.10 8.86
N SER A 112 -52.70 -21.30 8.49
CA SER A 112 -53.46 -20.27 7.76
C SER A 112 -53.65 -19.01 8.60
N HIS A 113 -53.97 -19.16 9.88
CA HIS A 113 -54.12 -18.05 10.81
C HIS A 113 -52.79 -17.30 11.04
N MET A 114 -51.66 -18.02 11.14
CA MET A 114 -50.33 -17.39 11.18
C MET A 114 -50.09 -16.49 9.96
N VAL A 115 -50.36 -16.99 8.76
CA VAL A 115 -50.18 -16.23 7.51
C VAL A 115 -51.07 -15.00 7.49
N GLU A 116 -52.33 -15.11 7.93
CA GLU A 116 -53.24 -13.96 8.05
C GLU A 116 -52.71 -12.88 9.00
N CYS A 117 -52.22 -13.27 10.18
CA CYS A 117 -51.62 -12.37 11.16
C CYS A 117 -50.36 -11.68 10.62
N VAL A 118 -49.47 -12.41 9.94
CA VAL A 118 -48.27 -11.85 9.31
C VAL A 118 -48.64 -10.88 8.19
N ASN A 119 -49.59 -11.26 7.34
CA ASN A 119 -50.10 -10.41 6.27
C ASN A 119 -50.75 -9.13 6.80
N HIS A 120 -51.47 -9.22 7.92
CA HIS A 120 -52.00 -8.05 8.61
C HIS A 120 -50.88 -7.11 9.09
N LYS A 121 -49.88 -7.63 9.80
CA LYS A 121 -48.71 -6.85 10.25
C LYS A 121 -47.97 -6.20 9.08
N MET A 122 -47.82 -6.92 7.96
CA MET A 122 -47.21 -6.41 6.73
C MET A 122 -48.01 -5.26 6.10
N ARG A 123 -49.34 -5.38 6.01
CA ARG A 123 -50.21 -4.30 5.51
C ARG A 123 -50.10 -3.05 6.40
N ALA A 124 -50.20 -3.24 7.71
CA ALA A 124 -50.05 -2.16 8.68
C ALA A 124 -48.67 -1.47 8.58
N LYS A 125 -47.60 -2.23 8.35
CA LYS A 125 -46.25 -1.67 8.17
C LYS A 125 -46.13 -0.81 6.90
N ASN A 126 -46.82 -1.19 5.82
CA ASN A 126 -46.88 -0.39 4.60
C ASN A 126 -47.66 0.92 4.79
N GLU A 127 -48.80 0.85 5.50
CA GLU A 127 -49.59 2.03 5.85
C GLU A 127 -48.82 2.99 6.74
N PHE A 128 -48.16 2.45 7.78
CA PHE A 128 -47.32 3.24 8.68
C PHE A 128 -46.19 3.95 7.93
N LYS A 129 -45.51 3.26 7.01
CA LYS A 129 -44.46 3.87 6.17
C LYS A 129 -44.97 5.08 5.38
N ALA A 130 -46.19 5.00 4.85
CA ALA A 130 -46.81 6.10 4.11
C ALA A 130 -47.13 7.33 4.97
N ILE A 131 -47.33 7.14 6.28
CA ILE A 131 -47.61 8.22 7.24
C ILE A 131 -46.30 8.76 7.85
N TYR A 132 -45.38 7.86 8.24
CA TYR A 132 -44.11 8.20 8.88
C TYR A 132 -43.20 9.07 7.99
N ASN A 133 -43.22 8.84 6.68
CA ASN A 133 -42.40 9.59 5.72
C ASN A 133 -43.04 10.91 5.26
N LYS A 134 -44.25 11.27 5.73
CA LYS A 134 -44.83 12.57 5.37
C LYS A 134 -44.08 13.68 6.12
N PRO A 135 -43.63 14.74 5.42
CA PRO A 135 -43.05 15.89 6.10
C PRO A 135 -44.12 16.50 7.02
N LYS A 136 -43.75 16.70 8.30
CA LYS A 136 -44.60 17.45 9.23
C LYS A 136 -44.68 18.89 8.70
N LYS A 137 -45.88 19.32 8.30
CA LYS A 137 -46.17 20.73 8.00
C LYS A 137 -46.09 21.56 9.27
#